data_AF-A0A534VBL2-F1
#
_entry.id   AF-A0A534VBL2-F1
#
_cell.length_a   1.000
_cell.length_b   1.000
_cell.length_c   1.000
_cell.angle_alpha   90.00
_cell.angle_beta   90.00
_cell.angle_gamma   90.00
#
_symmetry.space_group_name_H-M   'P 1'
#
loop_
_entity.id
_entity.type
_entity.pdbx_description
1 polymer ?
#
loop_
_entity_poly.entity_id
_entity_poly.type
_entity_poly.pdbx_seq_one_letter_code
_entity_poly.pdbx_strand_id
1 'polypeptide(L)'
;MTLKHFHRRNDKSATAAESKRLYLGVGDEVNHLRYEEWGIGVVMEVMTSSIPGGTCLARVRFQDGQLRCFNNDLDNETCCYYFGVRRYWNPTHGVESIRSRFFMRG
;
A
#
# COMPACT_ATOMS: atom_id res chain seq x y z
N MET A 1 16.13 -23.99 51.22
CA MET A 1 16.51 -23.62 49.84
C MET A 1 15.23 -23.53 49.03
N THR A 2 14.74 -22.32 48.74
CA THR A 2 13.45 -22.14 48.06
C THR A 2 13.70 -21.32 46.81
N LEU A 3 13.55 -21.96 45.64
CA LEU A 3 13.68 -21.36 44.32
C LEU A 3 12.63 -20.25 44.18
N LYS A 4 13.10 -18.99 44.12
CA LYS A 4 12.27 -17.84 43.77
C LYS A 4 11.93 -17.98 42.28
N HIS A 5 10.71 -18.44 42.00
CA HIS A 5 10.14 -18.42 40.66
C HIS A 5 10.17 -16.97 40.15
N PHE A 6 10.97 -16.78 39.11
CA PHE A 6 11.09 -15.54 38.37
C PHE A 6 9.75 -15.28 37.67
N HIS A 7 8.87 -14.48 38.27
CA HIS A 7 7.80 -13.87 37.50
C HIS A 7 8.46 -12.91 36.51
N ARG A 8 8.74 -13.41 35.30
CA ARG A 8 9.00 -12.58 34.13
C ARG A 8 7.77 -11.71 33.96
N ARG A 9 7.84 -10.48 34.50
CA ARG A 9 6.95 -9.40 34.08
C ARG A 9 7.05 -9.36 32.57
N ASN A 10 5.99 -9.81 31.93
CA ASN A 10 5.81 -9.63 30.51
C ASN A 10 5.47 -8.16 30.36
N ASP A 11 6.50 -7.33 30.19
CA ASP A 11 6.35 -5.92 29.80
C ASP A 11 5.72 -5.88 28.39
N LYS A 12 4.42 -6.19 28.33
CA LYS A 12 3.52 -5.94 27.22
C LYS A 12 2.97 -4.52 27.39
N SER A 13 3.85 -3.52 27.43
CA SER A 13 3.39 -2.13 27.39
C SER A 13 4.49 -1.24 26.81
N ALA A 14 4.12 -0.60 25.69
CA ALA A 14 4.83 0.39 24.88
C ALA A 14 5.69 -0.19 23.73
N THR A 15 5.23 0.12 22.50
CA THR A 15 5.87 -0.03 21.18
C THR A 15 5.55 -1.29 20.35
N ALA A 16 4.29 -1.75 20.37
CA ALA A 16 3.75 -2.25 19.10
C ALA A 16 3.62 -1.02 18.19
N ALA A 17 4.61 -0.78 17.32
CA ALA A 17 4.46 0.23 16.27
C ALA A 17 3.18 -0.12 15.50
N GLU A 18 2.19 0.76 15.56
CA GLU A 18 0.92 0.56 14.87
C GLU A 18 1.22 0.45 13.37
N SER A 19 1.18 -0.78 12.85
CA SER A 19 1.52 -1.03 11.46
C SER A 19 0.39 -0.50 10.59
N LYS A 20 0.63 0.62 9.91
CA LYS A 20 -0.36 1.25 9.03
C LYS A 20 -0.87 0.28 7.97
N ARG A 21 -2.18 0.23 7.79
CA ARG A 21 -2.82 -0.59 6.76
C ARG A 21 -2.71 0.12 5.42
N LEU A 22 -1.69 -0.21 4.65
CA LEU A 22 -1.46 0.43 3.36
C LEU A 22 -2.50 0.01 2.33
N TYR A 23 -3.01 0.98 1.58
CA TYR A 23 -3.90 0.70 0.47
C TYR A 23 -3.14 0.30 -0.80
N LEU A 24 -2.10 1.05 -1.19
CA LEU A 24 -1.27 0.84 -2.40
C LEU A 24 0.17 0.44 -2.07
N GLY A 25 0.78 -0.34 -2.94
CA GLY A 25 2.21 -0.69 -2.94
C GLY A 25 2.96 -0.09 -4.13
N VAL A 26 4.30 -0.04 -4.06
CA VAL A 26 5.15 0.35 -5.21
C VAL A 26 4.92 -0.61 -6.37
N GLY A 27 4.77 -0.07 -7.58
CA GLY A 27 4.48 -0.82 -8.80
C GLY A 27 2.99 -1.06 -9.07
N ASP A 28 2.10 -0.77 -8.11
CA ASP A 28 0.66 -0.82 -8.38
C ASP A 28 0.31 0.18 -9.50
N GLU A 29 -0.37 -0.31 -10.53
CA GLU A 29 -1.00 0.53 -11.54
C GLU A 29 -2.35 1.02 -11.01
N VAL A 30 -2.66 2.28 -11.27
CA VAL A 30 -3.86 2.92 -10.76
C VAL A 30 -4.50 3.83 -11.79
N ASN A 31 -5.79 4.11 -11.63
CA ASN A 31 -6.48 5.20 -12.30
C ASN A 31 -7.26 6.05 -11.27
N HIS A 32 -7.76 7.21 -11.69
CA HIS A 32 -8.58 8.06 -10.84
C HIS A 32 -10.02 8.14 -11.37
N LEU A 33 -11.00 7.86 -10.51
CA LEU A 33 -12.42 7.77 -10.89
C LEU A 33 -13.04 9.09 -11.36
N ARG A 34 -12.50 10.22 -10.94
CA ARG A 34 -13.04 11.56 -11.26
C ARG A 34 -12.12 12.41 -12.14
N TYR A 35 -10.90 11.93 -12.39
CA TYR A 35 -9.88 12.63 -13.15
C TYR A 35 -9.28 11.66 -14.16
N GLU A 36 -10.14 11.18 -15.06
CA GLU A 36 -9.78 10.19 -16.08
C GLU A 36 -8.72 10.73 -17.03
N GLU A 37 -8.67 12.04 -17.21
CA GLU A 37 -7.68 12.74 -18.03
C GLU A 37 -6.24 12.60 -17.51
N TRP A 38 -6.05 12.16 -16.26
CA TRP A 38 -4.72 11.84 -15.74
C TRP A 38 -4.14 10.55 -16.35
N GLY A 39 -5.01 9.68 -16.89
CA GLY A 39 -4.66 8.38 -17.42
C GLY A 39 -4.26 7.37 -16.34
N ILE A 40 -3.54 6.33 -16.76
CA ILE A 40 -2.99 5.33 -15.83
C ILE A 40 -1.80 5.94 -15.09
N GLY A 41 -1.71 5.68 -13.79
CA GLY A 41 -0.57 6.02 -12.96
C GLY A 41 0.12 4.79 -12.42
N VAL A 42 1.41 4.92 -12.11
CA VAL A 42 2.19 3.89 -11.42
C VAL A 42 2.66 4.44 -10.08
N VAL A 43 2.49 3.66 -9.02
CA VAL A 43 3.02 4.01 -7.69
C VAL A 43 4.54 3.86 -7.71
N MET A 44 5.24 4.98 -7.61
CA MET A 44 6.69 5.04 -7.66
C MET A 44 7.32 4.85 -6.28
N GLU A 45 6.69 5.38 -5.23
CA GLU A 45 7.23 5.35 -3.87
C GLU A 45 6.10 5.22 -2.84
N VAL A 46 6.40 4.57 -1.71
CA VAL A 46 5.56 4.53 -0.52
C VAL A 46 6.39 4.95 0.69
N MET A 47 5.88 5.89 1.47
CA MET A 47 6.56 6.44 2.65
C MET A 47 5.69 6.25 3.89
N THR A 48 6.20 5.53 4.88
CA THR A 48 5.50 5.27 6.15
C THR A 48 6.37 5.69 7.34
N SER A 49 5.77 6.43 8.26
CA SER A 49 6.38 6.71 9.56
C SER A 49 6.01 5.64 10.59
N SER A 50 6.96 5.26 11.43
CA SER A 50 6.75 4.41 12.60
C SER A 50 6.17 5.16 13.80
N ILE A 51 6.10 6.49 13.74
CA ILE A 51 5.53 7.33 14.79
C ILE A 51 4.00 7.28 14.67
N PRO A 52 3.25 7.08 15.79
CA PRO A 52 1.79 7.20 15.81
C PRO A 52 1.32 8.53 15.20
N GLY A 53 0.33 8.49 14.32
CA GLY A 53 -0.14 9.66 13.58
C GLY A 53 0.83 10.22 12.54
N GLY A 54 2.01 9.62 12.37
CA GLY A 54 2.99 10.04 11.37
C GLY A 54 2.56 9.75 9.93
N THR A 55 3.35 10.22 8.98
CA THR A 55 3.09 10.13 7.53
C THR A 55 2.77 8.72 7.03
N CYS A 56 1.88 8.65 6.04
CA CYS A 56 1.55 7.47 5.25
C CYS A 56 1.19 7.92 3.83
N LEU A 57 2.13 7.84 2.89
CA LEU A 57 1.97 8.43 1.56
C LEU A 57 2.32 7.45 0.44
N ALA A 58 1.64 7.60 -0.69
CA ALA A 58 2.00 6.99 -1.96
C ALA A 58 2.25 8.10 -3.00
N ARG A 59 3.35 8.01 -3.74
CA ARG A 59 3.65 8.90 -4.88
C ARG A 59 3.33 8.18 -6.18
N VAL A 60 2.44 8.77 -6.96
CA VAL A 60 1.94 8.19 -8.22
C VAL A 60 2.33 9.07 -9.38
N ARG A 61 2.98 8.48 -10.38
CA ARG A 61 3.32 9.14 -11.65
C ARG A 61 2.24 8.79 -12.67
N PHE A 62 1.45 9.78 -13.07
CA PHE A 62 0.36 9.63 -14.03
C PHE A 62 0.80 9.88 -15.48
N GLN A 63 0.09 9.34 -16.45
CA GLN A 63 0.38 9.51 -17.88
C GLN A 63 0.34 10.97 -18.35
N ASP A 64 -0.42 11.83 -17.66
CA ASP A 64 -0.49 13.28 -17.90
C ASP A 64 0.81 14.06 -17.63
N GLY A 65 1.88 13.39 -17.20
CA GLY A 65 3.15 14.06 -16.93
C GLY A 65 3.35 14.48 -15.48
N GLN A 66 2.33 14.38 -14.64
CA GLN A 66 2.39 14.84 -13.26
C GLN A 66 2.72 13.72 -12.27
N LEU A 67 3.34 14.12 -11.16
CA LEU A 67 3.59 13.27 -9.99
C LEU A 67 2.74 13.80 -8.83
N ARG A 68 1.89 12.94 -8.28
CA ARG A 68 0.96 13.32 -7.20
C ARG A 68 1.22 12.49 -5.95
N CYS A 69 1.15 13.12 -4.78
CA CYS A 69 1.26 12.47 -3.49
C CYS A 69 -0.13 12.30 -2.89
N PHE A 70 -0.44 11.13 -2.36
CA PHE A 70 -1.71 10.89 -1.67
C PHE A 70 -1.50 10.21 -0.33
N ASN A 71 -2.45 10.40 0.59
CA ASN A 71 -2.53 9.58 1.81
C ASN A 71 -2.78 8.11 1.42
N ASN A 72 -1.99 7.20 1.99
CA ASN A 72 -2.04 5.76 1.69
C ASN A 72 -2.46 4.90 2.89
N ASP A 73 -2.89 5.53 3.99
CA ASP A 73 -3.42 4.85 5.16
C ASP A 73 -4.90 4.51 4.94
N LEU A 74 -5.24 3.24 4.79
CA LEU A 74 -6.60 2.79 4.50
C LEU A 74 -7.56 3.05 5.66
N ASP A 75 -7.04 3.17 6.87
CA ASP A 75 -7.82 3.47 8.07
C ASP A 75 -8.02 5.00 8.26
N ASN A 76 -7.38 5.82 7.42
CA ASN A 76 -7.55 7.27 7.41
C ASN A 76 -8.64 7.71 6.40
N GLU A 77 -9.54 8.60 6.81
CA GLU A 77 -10.63 9.11 5.97
C GLU A 77 -10.16 9.83 4.70
N THR A 78 -8.92 10.36 4.71
CA THR A 78 -8.31 11.04 3.56
C THR A 78 -7.54 10.09 2.62
N CYS A 79 -7.61 8.77 2.86
CA CYS A 79 -6.96 7.78 2.01
C CYS A 79 -7.28 8.00 0.53
N CYS A 80 -6.30 7.79 -0.33
CA CYS A 80 -6.47 7.86 -1.77
C CYS A 80 -7.60 6.97 -2.30
N TYR A 81 -7.91 5.86 -1.62
CA TYR A 81 -9.09 5.06 -1.93
C TYR A 81 -10.39 5.89 -1.83
N TYR A 82 -10.59 6.67 -0.78
CA TYR A 82 -11.79 7.49 -0.62
C TYR A 82 -11.75 8.74 -1.53
N PHE A 83 -10.56 9.20 -1.91
CA PHE A 83 -10.40 10.29 -2.87
C PHE A 83 -10.73 9.90 -4.33
N GLY A 84 -10.60 8.63 -4.68
CA GLY A 84 -10.97 8.10 -5.99
C GLY A 84 -9.86 7.35 -6.75
N VAL A 85 -8.72 7.10 -6.12
CA VAL A 85 -7.64 6.28 -6.72
C VAL A 85 -8.02 4.80 -6.63
N ARG A 86 -8.01 4.09 -7.75
CA ARG A 86 -8.35 2.67 -7.85
C ARG A 86 -7.20 1.91 -8.50
N ARG A 87 -6.96 0.68 -8.05
CA ARG A 87 -6.06 -0.23 -8.76
C ARG A 87 -6.59 -0.48 -10.16
N TYR A 88 -5.77 -0.19 -11.15
CA TYR A 88 -6.06 -0.51 -12.53
C TYR A 88 -5.87 -2.01 -12.70
N TRP A 89 -6.96 -2.70 -13.04
CA TRP A 89 -6.91 -4.10 -13.43
C TRP A 89 -7.11 -4.17 -14.93
N ASN A 90 -6.09 -4.58 -15.67
CA ASN A 90 -6.23 -4.91 -17.08
C ASN A 90 -6.68 -6.38 -17.23
N PRO A 91 -7.91 -6.66 -17.71
CA PRO A 91 -8.39 -8.04 -17.86
C PRO A 91 -7.52 -8.89 -18.79
N THR A 92 -6.87 -8.29 -19.80
CA THR A 92 -5.99 -9.03 -20.71
C THR A 92 -4.67 -9.44 -20.08
N HIS A 93 -4.14 -8.68 -19.11
CA HIS A 93 -2.92 -9.07 -18.38
C HIS A 93 -3.11 -10.39 -17.62
N GLY A 94 -4.29 -10.61 -17.02
CA GLY A 94 -4.60 -11.87 -16.33
C GLY A 94 -4.52 -13.08 -17.25
N VAL A 95 -5.03 -12.93 -18.49
CA VAL A 95 -5.02 -13.99 -19.50
C VAL A 95 -3.61 -14.26 -20.01
N GLU A 96 -2.80 -13.22 -20.26
CA GLU A 96 -1.40 -13.35 -20.68
C GLU A 96 -0.51 -13.98 -19.59
N SER A 97 -0.72 -13.58 -18.33
CA SER A 97 -0.02 -14.14 -17.15
C SER A 97 -0.31 -15.63 -16.93
N ILE A 98 -1.51 -16.06 -17.29
CA ILE A 98 -1.91 -17.47 -17.25
C ILE A 98 -1.25 -18.21 -18.42
N ARG A 99 -1.35 -17.66 -19.65
CA ARG A 99 -0.76 -18.27 -20.85
C ARG A 99 0.74 -18.44 -20.72
N SER A 100 1.48 -17.44 -20.26
CA SER A 100 2.95 -17.53 -20.09
C SER A 100 3.35 -18.65 -19.12
N ARG A 101 2.57 -18.87 -18.05
CA ARG A 101 2.78 -19.99 -17.11
C ARG A 101 2.52 -21.36 -17.71
N PHE A 102 1.61 -21.46 -18.69
CA PHE A 102 1.33 -22.72 -19.40
C PHE A 102 2.34 -22.99 -20.52
N PHE A 103 2.87 -21.96 -21.19
CA PHE A 103 3.84 -22.11 -22.29
C PHE A 103 5.28 -22.37 -21.83
N MET A 104 5.66 -22.05 -20.58
CA MET A 104 7.00 -22.32 -20.03
C MET A 104 7.18 -23.77 -19.51
N ARG A 105 6.20 -24.64 -19.72
CA ARG A 105 6.20 -26.05 -19.29
C ARG A 105 6.31 -27.06 -20.45
N GLY A 106 6.66 -26.58 -21.66
CA GLY A 106 6.95 -27.40 -22.84
C GLY A 106 8.43 -27.68 -22.97
#